data_AF-A0A972G136-F1
#
_entry.id   AF-A0A972G136-F1
#
_cell.length_a   1.000
_cell.length_b   1.000
_cell.length_c   1.000
_cell.angle_alpha   90.00
_cell.angle_beta   90.00
_cell.angle_gamma   90.00
#
_symmetry.space_group_name_H-M   'P 1'
#
loop_
_entity.id
_entity.type
_entity.pdbx_description
1 polymer ?
#
loop_
_entity_poly.entity_id
_entity_poly.type
_entity_poly.pdbx_seq_one_letter_code
_entity_poly.pdbx_strand_id
1 'polypeptide(L)'
;MTFKTTISTILTLAVILFSARSISQNEGISNYKKYFAFTQTGTQKFLIIRQYQKAGKQFYIGVDFSDLSTRIFASDDIKTVPANWEKIQTDYKDTPYIQAINFTRQQSLNLQDSGISNGYPEEKGITLTIDLCPSGKPLDRIIFTSLINEFGKIEKPVPLALSITGKFMLSHPDDMQWLKNREASNDIRITWINHTYNHFYNPKLPLAENFLLKPGTDINFEILETEKALLERGLLFSVFFRFPGLVSDQSLIEKVTGYGLIPIGSDAWLAKGQTAHDGNIVLIHGNGNEPLGVKDFLKLLQDEKSAVTNKEWLLYDLRESVEDEFEK
;
A
#
# COMPACT_ATOMS: atom_id res chain seq x y z
N MET A 1 5.45 -41.68 85.29
CA MET A 1 4.37 -42.50 84.71
C MET A 1 4.29 -42.21 83.22
N THR A 2 4.46 -43.27 82.42
CA THR A 2 4.21 -43.42 80.98
C THR A 2 2.87 -42.82 80.51
N PHE A 3 2.62 -42.36 79.27
CA PHE A 3 2.78 -43.00 77.95
C PHE A 3 2.62 -41.96 76.81
N LYS A 4 3.33 -42.18 75.68
CA LYS A 4 3.04 -41.96 74.22
C LYS A 4 2.09 -40.82 73.79
N THR A 5 2.30 -40.13 72.65
CA THR A 5 2.06 -40.68 71.29
C THR A 5 2.60 -39.73 70.20
N THR A 6 3.19 -40.31 69.17
CA THR A 6 3.57 -39.78 67.85
C THR A 6 2.37 -39.21 67.10
N ILE A 7 2.56 -38.22 66.21
CA ILE A 7 1.97 -38.17 64.86
C ILE A 7 2.59 -37.04 64.01
N SER A 8 2.88 -37.44 62.78
CA SER A 8 3.42 -36.72 61.63
C SER A 8 2.53 -35.58 61.14
N THR A 9 3.12 -34.46 60.71
CA THR A 9 2.49 -33.58 59.70
C THR A 9 3.52 -32.79 58.88
N ILE A 10 3.85 -33.36 57.71
CA ILE A 10 4.00 -32.72 56.38
C ILE A 10 4.63 -31.31 56.35
N LEU A 11 5.91 -31.27 55.96
CA LEU A 11 6.59 -30.07 55.49
C LEU A 11 6.20 -29.81 54.03
N THR A 12 5.21 -28.94 53.78
CA THR A 12 4.88 -28.51 52.41
C THR A 12 5.87 -27.42 51.98
N LEU A 13 6.86 -27.81 51.19
CA LEU A 13 7.77 -26.91 50.50
C LEU A 13 7.01 -26.24 49.34
N ALA A 14 6.46 -25.05 49.55
CA ALA A 14 5.88 -24.23 48.49
C ALA A 14 7.01 -23.56 47.69
N VAL A 15 7.50 -24.26 46.66
CA VAL A 15 8.34 -23.65 45.63
C VAL A 15 7.41 -22.79 44.75
N ILE A 16 7.34 -21.50 45.05
CA ILE A 16 6.68 -20.52 44.18
C ILE A 16 7.61 -20.31 42.97
N LEU A 17 7.39 -21.11 41.93
CA LEU A 17 7.90 -20.83 40.59
C LEU A 17 7.17 -19.58 40.09
N PHE A 18 7.76 -18.41 40.32
CA PHE A 18 7.45 -17.21 39.55
C PHE A 18 7.93 -17.44 38.11
N SER A 19 7.11 -18.10 37.31
CA SER A 19 7.21 -17.96 35.86
C SER A 19 6.81 -16.52 35.54
N ALA A 20 7.81 -15.64 35.45
CA ALA A 20 7.68 -14.37 34.78
C ALA A 20 7.31 -14.66 33.33
N ARG A 21 6.02 -14.77 33.05
CA ARG A 21 5.50 -14.57 31.71
C ARG A 21 5.77 -13.10 31.44
N SER A 22 6.86 -12.81 30.73
CA SER A 22 6.97 -11.56 30.00
C SER A 22 5.72 -11.50 29.15
N ILE A 23 4.77 -10.67 29.57
CA ILE A 23 3.72 -10.20 28.69
C ILE A 23 4.51 -9.47 27.63
N SER A 24 4.75 -10.13 26.49
CA SER A 24 5.18 -9.43 25.29
C SER A 24 4.09 -8.41 25.06
N GLN A 25 4.32 -7.16 25.46
CA GLN A 25 3.57 -6.06 24.89
C GLN A 25 3.67 -6.27 23.38
N ASN A 26 2.54 -6.14 22.70
CA ASN A 26 2.57 -6.01 21.27
C ASN A 26 3.29 -4.68 21.03
N GLU A 27 4.62 -4.71 20.93
CA GLU A 27 5.44 -3.52 20.85
C GLU A 27 5.14 -2.88 19.49
N GLY A 28 4.24 -1.90 19.53
CA GLY A 28 3.79 -1.15 18.37
C GLY A 28 4.95 -0.44 17.69
N ILE A 29 4.68 0.04 16.49
CA ILE A 29 5.69 0.78 15.73
C ILE A 29 5.85 2.17 16.37
N SER A 30 7.10 2.56 16.62
CA SER A 30 7.44 3.87 17.16
C SER A 30 8.49 4.55 16.28
N ASN A 31 8.69 5.86 16.50
CA ASN A 31 9.69 6.65 15.77
C ASN A 31 9.63 6.51 14.24
N TYR A 32 8.42 6.28 13.71
CA TYR A 32 8.17 6.15 12.29
C TYR A 32 8.29 7.51 11.61
N LYS A 33 9.24 7.65 10.68
CA LYS A 33 9.51 8.93 10.02
C LYS A 33 10.11 8.76 8.64
N LYS A 34 9.95 9.82 7.84
CA LYS A 34 10.71 10.03 6.61
C LYS A 34 12.21 10.03 6.90
N TYR A 35 12.97 9.28 6.12
CA TYR A 35 14.42 9.22 6.22
C TYR A 35 15.03 8.78 4.90
N PHE A 36 15.94 9.59 4.36
CA PHE A 36 16.63 9.29 3.11
C PHE A 36 18.06 8.82 3.38
N ALA A 37 18.38 7.63 2.91
CA ALA A 37 19.72 7.08 2.95
C ALA A 37 19.90 6.05 1.84
N PHE A 38 21.13 5.78 1.45
CA PHE A 38 21.43 4.64 0.59
C PHE A 38 21.83 3.43 1.41
N THR A 39 21.42 2.26 0.93
CA THR A 39 21.98 0.98 1.36
C THR A 39 22.30 0.14 0.13
N GLN A 40 23.16 -0.85 0.32
CA GLN A 40 23.51 -1.81 -0.72
C GLN A 40 23.50 -3.21 -0.12
N THR A 41 22.84 -4.13 -0.80
CA THR A 41 22.82 -5.57 -0.45
C THR A 41 23.31 -6.35 -1.65
N GLY A 42 24.53 -6.89 -1.58
CA GLY A 42 25.19 -7.48 -2.74
C GLY A 42 25.47 -6.42 -3.81
N THR A 43 24.99 -6.65 -5.03
CA THR A 43 25.09 -5.71 -6.16
C THR A 43 23.93 -4.73 -6.23
N GLN A 44 22.82 -4.99 -5.52
CA GLN A 44 21.60 -4.20 -5.60
C GLN A 44 21.65 -3.01 -4.64
N LYS A 45 21.26 -1.84 -5.14
CA LYS A 45 21.27 -0.58 -4.40
C LYS A 45 19.84 -0.13 -4.12
N PHE A 46 19.57 0.19 -2.86
CA PHE A 46 18.27 0.69 -2.42
C PHE A 46 18.37 2.11 -1.89
N LEU A 47 17.33 2.89 -2.12
CA LEU A 47 17.07 4.13 -1.40
C LEU A 47 16.17 3.84 -0.21
N ILE A 48 16.67 4.00 1.00
CA ILE A 48 15.84 4.09 2.20
C ILE A 48 14.98 5.35 2.13
N ILE A 49 13.67 5.20 2.34
CA ILE A 49 12.69 6.31 2.36
C ILE A 49 12.00 6.46 3.73
N ARG A 50 12.04 5.42 4.58
CA ARG A 50 11.50 5.45 5.94
C ARG A 50 12.42 4.75 6.93
N GLN A 51 12.29 5.16 8.19
CA GLN A 51 12.89 4.47 9.32
C GLN A 51 11.87 4.39 10.45
N TYR A 52 11.93 3.31 11.23
CA TYR A 52 11.06 3.11 12.38
C TYR A 52 11.67 2.15 13.40
N GLN A 53 11.08 2.10 14.59
CA GLN A 53 11.44 1.15 15.63
C GLN A 53 10.29 0.19 15.91
N LYS A 54 10.65 -1.07 16.15
CA LYS A 54 9.72 -2.11 16.59
C LYS A 54 10.48 -3.04 17.53
N ALA A 55 9.90 -3.29 18.69
CA ALA A 55 10.51 -4.11 19.72
C ALA A 55 11.96 -3.72 20.09
N GLY A 56 12.19 -2.42 20.28
CA GLY A 56 13.51 -1.86 20.60
C GLY A 56 14.54 -1.90 19.46
N LYS A 57 14.20 -2.49 18.30
CA LYS A 57 15.09 -2.59 17.14
C LYS A 57 14.75 -1.56 16.09
N GLN A 58 15.78 -1.04 15.42
CA GLN A 58 15.64 -0.09 14.31
C GLN A 58 15.47 -0.85 12.99
N PHE A 59 14.55 -0.36 12.17
CA PHE A 59 14.26 -0.88 10.84
C PHE A 59 14.26 0.26 9.83
N TYR A 60 14.48 -0.11 8.57
CA TYR A 60 14.45 0.78 7.41
C TYR A 60 13.54 0.20 6.34
N ILE A 61 12.94 1.07 5.53
CA ILE A 61 12.20 0.67 4.33
C ILE A 61 12.88 1.31 3.14
N GLY A 62 13.35 0.47 2.22
CA GLY A 62 14.01 0.89 1.00
C GLY A 62 13.18 0.60 -0.24
N VAL A 63 13.41 1.39 -1.28
CA VAL A 63 12.91 1.22 -2.64
C VAL A 63 14.07 0.90 -3.58
N ASP A 64 13.84 -0.01 -4.51
CA ASP A 64 14.73 -0.22 -5.65
C ASP A 64 14.48 0.83 -6.74
N PHE A 65 15.54 1.34 -7.34
CA PHE A 65 15.44 2.40 -8.34
C PHE A 65 14.90 1.92 -9.70
N SER A 66 15.02 0.62 -9.99
CA SER A 66 14.59 0.00 -11.23
C SER A 66 13.16 -0.51 -11.10
N ASP A 67 12.93 -1.56 -10.29
CA ASP A 67 11.67 -2.30 -10.25
C ASP A 67 10.59 -1.71 -9.31
N LEU A 68 10.89 -0.56 -8.70
CA LEU A 68 10.02 0.17 -7.77
C LEU A 68 9.61 -0.64 -6.52
N SER A 69 10.22 -1.81 -6.29
CA SER A 69 9.85 -2.69 -5.18
C SER A 69 10.32 -2.13 -3.85
N THR A 70 9.51 -2.35 -2.82
CA THR A 70 9.84 -1.96 -1.45
C THR A 70 10.32 -3.15 -0.62
N ARG A 71 11.27 -2.91 0.29
CA ARG A 71 11.80 -3.94 1.20
C ARG A 71 12.05 -3.37 2.60
N ILE A 72 11.80 -4.19 3.61
CA ILE A 72 12.17 -3.91 5.00
C ILE A 72 13.57 -4.46 5.28
N PHE A 73 14.41 -3.66 5.94
CA PHE A 73 15.73 -4.05 6.41
C PHE A 73 15.81 -3.86 7.93
N ALA A 74 16.32 -4.85 8.66
CA ALA A 74 16.75 -4.61 10.03
C ALA A 74 18.06 -3.80 10.02
N SER A 75 18.23 -2.87 10.96
CA SER A 75 19.42 -2.02 11.00
C SER A 75 20.72 -2.79 11.13
N ASP A 76 20.68 -3.96 11.76
CA ASP A 76 21.86 -4.77 12.05
C ASP A 76 22.36 -5.52 10.79
N ASP A 77 21.51 -5.65 9.77
CA ASP A 77 21.80 -6.38 8.53
C ASP A 77 22.41 -5.49 7.43
N ILE A 78 22.31 -4.16 7.58
CA ILE A 78 22.70 -3.22 6.52
C ILE A 78 23.49 -2.02 7.05
N LYS A 79 24.28 -1.41 6.16
CA LYS A 79 24.90 -0.10 6.41
C LYS A 79 24.15 0.96 5.61
N THR A 80 23.80 2.05 6.27
CA THR A 80 23.13 3.18 5.63
C THR A 80 24.07 4.37 5.49
N VAL A 81 24.03 5.04 4.35
CA VAL A 81 24.67 6.33 4.12
C VAL A 81 23.59 7.40 3.95
N PRO A 82 23.40 8.32 4.91
CA PRO A 82 22.40 9.38 4.80
C PRO A 82 22.51 10.14 3.48
N ALA A 83 21.36 10.51 2.91
CA ALA A 83 21.28 11.15 1.61
C ALA A 83 20.33 12.36 1.64
N ASN A 84 20.58 13.32 0.77
CA ASN A 84 19.72 14.47 0.56
C ASN A 84 18.80 14.21 -0.64
N TRP A 85 17.50 14.52 -0.49
CA TRP A 85 16.49 14.25 -1.50
C TRP A 85 16.73 14.96 -2.83
N GLU A 86 17.11 16.23 -2.81
CA GLU A 86 17.39 17.02 -4.02
C GLU A 86 18.59 16.42 -4.79
N LYS A 87 19.61 15.98 -4.05
CA LYS A 87 20.76 15.29 -4.65
C LYS A 87 20.39 13.92 -5.22
N ILE A 88 19.54 13.16 -4.54
CA ILE A 88 19.00 11.89 -5.06
C ILE A 88 18.29 12.13 -6.40
N GLN A 89 17.40 13.13 -6.45
CA GLN A 89 16.65 13.44 -7.66
C GLN A 89 17.55 13.84 -8.83
N THR A 90 18.70 14.47 -8.55
CA THR A 90 19.67 14.87 -9.57
C THR A 90 20.55 13.71 -10.03
N ASP A 91 21.15 12.98 -9.08
CA ASP A 91 22.13 11.93 -9.35
C ASP A 91 21.48 10.67 -9.94
N TYR A 92 20.20 10.43 -9.66
CA TYR A 92 19.43 9.25 -10.09
C TYR A 92 18.30 9.60 -11.07
N LYS A 93 18.36 10.78 -11.71
CA LYS A 93 17.30 11.30 -12.59
C LYS A 93 16.90 10.38 -13.75
N ASP A 94 17.77 9.45 -14.14
CA ASP A 94 17.58 8.54 -15.27
C ASP A 94 17.08 7.15 -14.84
N THR A 95 16.78 6.94 -13.55
CA THR A 95 16.18 5.69 -13.05
C THR A 95 14.65 5.73 -13.15
N PRO A 96 13.97 4.59 -13.39
CA PRO A 96 12.51 4.53 -13.44
C PRO A 96 11.84 5.20 -12.24
N TYR A 97 12.32 4.91 -11.03
CA TYR A 97 11.78 5.49 -9.80
C TYR A 97 11.81 7.03 -9.77
N ILE A 98 12.92 7.65 -10.15
CA ILE A 98 13.04 9.11 -10.12
C ILE A 98 12.38 9.75 -11.35
N GLN A 99 12.37 9.08 -12.50
CA GLN A 99 11.62 9.55 -13.67
C GLN A 99 10.13 9.60 -13.38
N ALA A 100 9.55 8.56 -12.78
CA ALA A 100 8.16 8.54 -12.34
C ALA A 100 7.84 9.69 -11.38
N ILE A 101 8.68 9.93 -10.37
CA ILE A 101 8.52 11.07 -9.46
C ILE A 101 8.57 12.40 -10.21
N ASN A 102 9.54 12.60 -11.09
CA ASN A 102 9.69 13.87 -11.81
C ASN A 102 8.55 14.09 -12.82
N PHE A 103 8.07 13.03 -13.46
CA PHE A 103 6.92 13.07 -14.36
C PHE A 103 5.67 13.58 -13.66
N THR A 104 5.33 13.01 -12.48
CA THR A 104 4.15 13.45 -11.71
C THR A 104 4.22 14.91 -11.28
N ARG A 105 5.42 15.43 -10.99
CA ARG A 105 5.64 16.85 -10.68
C ARG A 105 5.41 17.76 -11.87
N GLN A 106 5.67 17.29 -13.09
CA GLN A 106 5.43 18.07 -14.31
C GLN A 106 3.95 18.08 -14.72
N GLN A 107 3.19 17.04 -14.34
CA GLN A 107 1.75 16.93 -14.60
C GLN A 107 0.86 17.64 -13.56
N SER A 108 1.42 18.50 -12.71
CA SER A 108 0.72 19.12 -11.58
C SER A 108 -0.20 20.30 -11.91
N LEU A 109 -0.55 20.51 -13.18
CA LEU A 109 -1.26 21.71 -13.64
C LEU A 109 -2.77 21.66 -13.42
N ASN A 110 -3.36 20.47 -13.36
CA ASN A 110 -4.79 20.27 -13.16
C ASN A 110 -5.10 19.91 -11.70
N LEU A 111 -6.20 20.46 -11.16
CA LEU A 111 -6.65 20.21 -9.78
C LEU A 111 -7.14 18.77 -9.55
N GLN A 112 -7.47 18.07 -10.63
CA GLN A 112 -7.98 16.70 -10.61
C GLN A 112 -7.13 15.79 -11.49
N ASP A 113 -7.04 14.54 -11.04
CA ASP A 113 -6.38 13.42 -11.70
C ASP A 113 -4.91 13.69 -12.04
N SER A 114 -4.19 14.27 -11.08
CA SER A 114 -2.74 14.41 -11.20
C SER A 114 -2.03 13.10 -10.84
N GLY A 115 -0.95 12.82 -11.53
CA GLY A 115 -0.14 11.62 -11.33
C GLY A 115 -0.06 10.77 -12.60
N ILE A 116 0.59 9.62 -12.52
CA ILE A 116 0.64 8.69 -13.65
C ILE A 116 -0.76 8.07 -13.80
N SER A 117 -1.45 8.39 -14.89
CA SER A 117 -2.81 7.93 -15.17
C SER A 117 -2.89 6.84 -16.23
N ASN A 118 -1.79 6.56 -16.95
CA ASN A 118 -1.68 5.49 -17.94
C ASN A 118 -0.37 4.73 -17.73
N GLY A 119 -0.39 3.41 -17.92
CA GLY A 119 0.81 2.58 -18.07
C GLY A 119 0.95 2.18 -19.54
N TYR A 120 2.16 1.91 -20.01
CA TYR A 120 2.36 1.49 -21.39
C TYR A 120 2.85 0.04 -21.44
N PRO A 121 2.02 -0.95 -21.07
CA PRO A 121 2.36 -2.33 -21.41
C PRO A 121 2.37 -2.46 -22.94
N GLU A 122 3.36 -3.17 -23.49
CA GLU A 122 3.44 -3.44 -24.93
C GLU A 122 2.28 -4.31 -25.43
N GLU A 123 1.55 -4.98 -24.51
CA GLU A 123 0.47 -5.91 -24.81
C GLU A 123 -0.89 -5.46 -24.27
N LYS A 124 -1.94 -6.22 -24.62
CA LYS A 124 -3.33 -5.88 -24.30
C LYS A 124 -3.68 -6.24 -22.86
N GLY A 125 -4.43 -5.36 -22.19
CA GLY A 125 -4.74 -5.52 -20.78
C GLY A 125 -4.83 -4.20 -20.02
N ILE A 126 -5.01 -4.28 -18.70
CA ILE A 126 -5.13 -3.11 -17.83
C ILE A 126 -4.33 -3.30 -16.54
N THR A 127 -3.98 -2.18 -15.89
CA THR A 127 -3.63 -2.16 -14.47
C THR A 127 -4.87 -1.86 -13.65
N LEU A 128 -5.32 -2.81 -12.83
CA LEU A 128 -6.47 -2.59 -11.95
C LEU A 128 -6.05 -1.96 -10.62
N THR A 129 -6.65 -0.83 -10.29
CA THR A 129 -6.55 -0.17 -9.00
C THR A 129 -7.91 -0.09 -8.31
N ILE A 130 -7.93 -0.35 -7.00
CA ILE A 130 -9.16 -0.38 -6.21
C ILE A 130 -9.00 0.53 -4.99
N ASP A 131 -9.87 1.52 -4.87
CA ASP A 131 -9.84 2.45 -3.74
C ASP A 131 -10.72 1.93 -2.58
N LEU A 132 -10.09 1.79 -1.41
CA LEU A 132 -10.69 1.40 -0.14
C LEU A 132 -10.77 2.61 0.80
N CYS A 133 -11.63 3.56 0.42
CA CYS A 133 -11.96 4.75 1.22
C CYS A 133 -12.72 4.36 2.51
N PRO A 134 -12.85 5.26 3.50
CA PRO A 134 -13.62 4.99 4.70
C PRO A 134 -15.06 4.60 4.34
N SER A 135 -15.53 3.49 4.92
CA SER A 135 -16.85 2.93 4.63
C SER A 135 -17.45 2.33 5.89
N GLY A 136 -18.78 2.24 5.94
CA GLY A 136 -19.49 1.38 6.89
C GLY A 136 -19.89 0.04 6.28
N LYS A 137 -19.59 -0.19 5.00
CA LYS A 137 -19.91 -1.40 4.25
C LYS A 137 -18.68 -2.28 4.12
N PRO A 138 -18.86 -3.62 4.10
CA PRO A 138 -17.75 -4.54 3.94
C PRO A 138 -17.07 -4.39 2.58
N LEU A 139 -15.88 -4.97 2.47
CA LEU A 139 -15.18 -5.18 1.21
C LEU A 139 -16.07 -5.93 0.20
N ASP A 140 -16.12 -5.44 -1.05
CA ASP A 140 -16.78 -6.11 -2.17
C ASP A 140 -15.94 -7.32 -2.63
N ARG A 141 -15.95 -8.39 -1.84
CA ARG A 141 -15.17 -9.62 -2.09
C ARG A 141 -15.45 -10.24 -3.45
N ILE A 142 -16.62 -9.96 -4.05
CA ILE A 142 -16.97 -10.42 -5.39
C ILE A 142 -15.96 -9.98 -6.45
N ILE A 143 -15.38 -8.78 -6.34
CA ILE A 143 -14.34 -8.29 -7.25
C ILE A 143 -13.17 -9.28 -7.27
N PHE A 144 -12.61 -9.52 -6.10
CA PHE A 144 -11.45 -10.38 -5.89
C PHE A 144 -11.73 -11.85 -6.24
N THR A 145 -12.87 -12.39 -5.84
CA THR A 145 -13.20 -13.78 -6.19
C THR A 145 -13.42 -13.94 -7.69
N SER A 146 -13.95 -12.93 -8.37
CA SER A 146 -14.13 -12.97 -9.83
C SER A 146 -12.79 -12.88 -10.54
N LEU A 147 -11.91 -11.98 -10.11
CA LEU A 147 -10.51 -11.91 -10.56
C LEU A 147 -9.80 -13.26 -10.44
N ILE A 148 -9.82 -13.87 -9.25
CA ILE A 148 -9.20 -15.18 -9.00
C ILE A 148 -9.81 -16.27 -9.90
N ASN A 149 -11.12 -16.25 -10.11
CA ASN A 149 -11.79 -17.25 -10.94
C ASN A 149 -11.45 -17.14 -12.43
N GLU A 150 -11.36 -15.92 -12.95
CA GLU A 150 -11.09 -15.68 -14.38
C GLU A 150 -9.58 -15.78 -14.69
N PHE A 151 -8.72 -15.21 -13.84
CA PHE A 151 -7.26 -15.16 -14.08
C PHE A 151 -6.46 -16.29 -13.41
N GLY A 152 -6.92 -16.85 -12.29
CA GLY A 152 -6.09 -17.70 -11.43
C GLY A 152 -5.56 -19.01 -12.04
N LYS A 153 -6.01 -19.37 -13.27
CA LYS A 153 -5.47 -20.50 -14.05
C LYS A 153 -4.32 -20.10 -14.98
N ILE A 154 -4.28 -18.85 -15.43
CA ILE A 154 -3.33 -18.33 -16.40
C ILE A 154 -2.28 -17.43 -15.74
N GLU A 155 -2.66 -16.77 -14.65
CA GLU A 155 -1.91 -15.76 -13.94
C GLU A 155 -2.17 -15.93 -12.44
N LYS A 156 -1.18 -16.47 -11.73
CA LYS A 156 -1.25 -16.72 -10.30
C LYS A 156 0.09 -16.41 -9.64
N PRO A 157 0.16 -15.50 -8.67
CA PRO A 157 -0.95 -14.73 -8.10
C PRO A 157 -1.50 -13.67 -9.06
N VAL A 158 -2.80 -13.38 -9.01
CA VAL A 158 -3.41 -12.31 -9.83
C VAL A 158 -2.93 -10.95 -9.31
N PRO A 159 -2.26 -10.10 -10.12
CA PRO A 159 -1.80 -8.80 -9.67
C PRO A 159 -2.96 -7.81 -9.59
N LEU A 160 -2.97 -6.99 -8.54
CA LEU A 160 -3.88 -5.86 -8.39
C LEU A 160 -3.30 -4.84 -7.42
N ALA A 161 -3.71 -3.58 -7.53
CA ALA A 161 -3.28 -2.53 -6.61
C ALA A 161 -4.44 -2.03 -5.75
N LEU A 162 -4.21 -1.88 -4.43
CA LEU A 162 -5.21 -1.40 -3.47
C LEU A 162 -4.77 -0.08 -2.86
N SER A 163 -5.49 1.01 -3.15
CA SER A 163 -5.33 2.28 -2.45
C SER A 163 -6.14 2.24 -1.17
N ILE A 164 -5.46 2.20 -0.02
CA ILE A 164 -6.13 1.95 1.26
C ILE A 164 -5.97 3.07 2.26
N THR A 165 -7.07 3.36 2.96
CA THR A 165 -7.09 4.39 4.00
C THR A 165 -6.85 3.81 5.39
N GLY A 166 -6.25 4.61 6.26
CA GLY A 166 -6.09 4.28 7.68
C GLY A 166 -7.42 3.93 8.35
N LYS A 167 -8.46 4.74 8.10
CA LYS A 167 -9.80 4.48 8.63
C LYS A 167 -10.44 3.20 8.13
N PHE A 168 -10.30 2.85 6.85
CA PHE A 168 -10.83 1.57 6.36
C PHE A 168 -10.17 0.39 7.07
N MET A 169 -8.84 0.42 7.21
CA MET A 169 -8.09 -0.62 7.96
C MET A 169 -8.48 -0.72 9.43
N LEU A 170 -8.87 0.41 10.05
CA LEU A 170 -9.30 0.45 11.45
C LEU A 170 -10.68 -0.19 11.63
N SER A 171 -11.62 0.09 10.73
CA SER A 171 -13.00 -0.37 10.86
C SER A 171 -13.28 -1.73 10.23
N HIS A 172 -12.37 -2.29 9.41
CA HIS A 172 -12.58 -3.57 8.71
C HIS A 172 -11.47 -4.61 8.98
N PRO A 173 -11.19 -4.98 10.25
CA PRO A 173 -10.13 -5.95 10.56
C PRO A 173 -10.35 -7.31 9.88
N ASP A 174 -11.60 -7.76 9.75
CA ASP A 174 -11.92 -9.05 9.11
C ASP A 174 -11.65 -9.03 7.60
N ASP A 175 -11.89 -7.91 6.92
CA ASP A 175 -11.57 -7.77 5.50
C ASP A 175 -10.05 -7.66 5.29
N MET A 176 -9.35 -6.97 6.19
CA MET A 176 -7.88 -6.95 6.17
C MET A 176 -7.30 -8.36 6.34
N GLN A 177 -7.85 -9.15 7.27
CA GLN A 177 -7.40 -10.52 7.45
C GLN A 177 -7.76 -11.41 6.25
N TRP A 178 -8.92 -11.18 5.62
CA TRP A 178 -9.31 -11.89 4.42
C TRP A 178 -8.35 -11.62 3.25
N LEU A 179 -7.99 -10.35 2.99
CA LEU A 179 -7.02 -9.96 1.97
C LEU A 179 -5.65 -10.60 2.22
N LYS A 180 -5.15 -10.51 3.46
CA LYS A 180 -3.90 -11.17 3.88
C LYS A 180 -3.91 -12.68 3.62
N ASN A 181 -5.04 -13.33 3.89
CA ASN A 181 -5.17 -14.77 3.65
C ASN A 181 -5.14 -15.10 2.14
N ARG A 182 -5.67 -14.23 1.28
CA ARG A 182 -5.59 -14.40 -0.18
C ARG A 182 -4.15 -14.23 -0.69
N GLU A 183 -3.42 -13.24 -0.20
CA GLU A 183 -1.98 -13.09 -0.50
C GLU A 183 -1.16 -14.29 -0.01
N ALA A 184 -1.37 -14.72 1.24
CA ALA A 184 -0.69 -15.86 1.82
C ALA A 184 -1.00 -17.19 1.10
N SER A 185 -2.18 -17.30 0.48
CA SER A 185 -2.58 -18.45 -0.35
C SER A 185 -2.08 -18.35 -1.80
N ASN A 186 -1.31 -17.30 -2.12
CA ASN A 186 -0.83 -16.98 -3.45
C ASN A 186 -1.97 -16.81 -4.48
N ASP A 187 -3.17 -16.41 -4.04
CA ASP A 187 -4.31 -16.20 -4.94
C ASP A 187 -4.24 -14.84 -5.64
N ILE A 188 -3.80 -13.81 -4.91
CA ILE A 188 -3.62 -12.44 -5.40
C ILE A 188 -2.28 -11.88 -4.89
N ARG A 189 -1.73 -10.93 -5.62
CA ARG A 189 -0.53 -10.15 -5.24
C ARG A 189 -0.95 -8.69 -5.17
N ILE A 190 -0.92 -8.12 -3.97
CA ILE A 190 -1.42 -6.77 -3.76
C ILE A 190 -0.27 -5.76 -3.74
N THR A 191 -0.34 -4.78 -4.62
CA THR A 191 0.44 -3.54 -4.51
C THR A 191 -0.30 -2.56 -3.60
N TRP A 192 0.13 -2.45 -2.34
CA TRP A 192 -0.52 -1.62 -1.31
C TRP A 192 -0.18 -0.14 -1.46
N ILE A 193 -1.11 0.65 -1.97
CA ILE A 193 -0.95 2.09 -2.24
C ILE A 193 -1.44 2.90 -1.04
N ASN A 194 -0.69 3.95 -0.68
CA ASN A 194 -1.11 4.89 0.36
C ASN A 194 -2.26 5.77 -0.17
N HIS A 195 -3.40 5.77 0.53
CA HIS A 195 -4.58 6.57 0.18
C HIS A 195 -5.00 7.52 1.30
N THR A 196 -4.06 7.95 2.14
CA THR A 196 -4.25 8.84 3.32
C THR A 196 -4.99 8.18 4.48
N TYR A 197 -4.86 8.75 5.68
CA TYR A 197 -5.39 8.12 6.87
C TYR A 197 -6.89 8.39 7.01
N ASN A 198 -7.27 9.66 6.89
CA ASN A 198 -8.61 10.14 7.20
C ASN A 198 -9.53 10.23 5.99
N HIS A 199 -8.98 10.52 4.81
CA HIS A 199 -9.73 10.74 3.57
C HIS A 199 -10.95 11.66 3.77
N PHE A 200 -10.70 12.89 4.24
CA PHE A 200 -11.78 13.85 4.49
C PHE A 200 -12.59 14.11 3.22
N TYR A 201 -13.92 14.13 3.34
CA TYR A 201 -14.79 14.50 2.24
C TYR A 201 -16.04 15.20 2.78
N ASN A 202 -16.39 16.32 2.15
CA ASN A 202 -17.66 17.00 2.39
C ASN A 202 -18.30 17.42 1.05
N PRO A 203 -19.48 16.89 0.68
CA PRO A 203 -20.12 17.20 -0.60
C PRO A 203 -20.57 18.65 -0.75
N LYS A 204 -20.59 19.43 0.36
CA LYS A 204 -20.96 20.84 0.36
C LYS A 204 -19.78 21.80 0.16
N LEU A 205 -18.55 21.28 0.16
CA LEU A 205 -17.35 22.09 -0.03
C LEU A 205 -16.83 21.96 -1.47
N PRO A 206 -16.28 23.05 -2.05
CA PRO A 206 -15.58 22.97 -3.32
C PRO A 206 -14.35 22.08 -3.19
N LEU A 207 -13.87 21.50 -4.30
CA LEU A 207 -12.72 20.59 -4.29
C LEU A 207 -11.44 21.24 -3.71
N ALA A 208 -11.25 22.54 -3.94
CA ALA A 208 -10.12 23.30 -3.41
C ALA A 208 -10.09 23.41 -1.86
N GLU A 209 -11.16 23.02 -1.17
CA GLU A 209 -11.25 22.99 0.30
C GLU A 209 -11.61 21.59 0.82
N ASN A 210 -11.52 20.58 -0.05
CA ASN A 210 -11.91 19.20 0.22
C ASN A 210 -10.69 18.29 0.29
N PHE A 211 -10.89 17.02 0.66
CA PHE A 211 -9.81 16.04 0.65
C PHE A 211 -8.58 16.52 1.42
N LEU A 212 -7.39 16.43 0.82
CA LEU A 212 -6.14 16.92 1.40
C LEU A 212 -5.98 18.45 1.32
N LEU A 213 -6.78 19.13 0.50
CA LEU A 213 -6.78 20.59 0.39
C LEU A 213 -7.60 21.27 1.49
N LYS A 214 -8.31 20.49 2.34
CA LYS A 214 -8.99 21.03 3.51
C LYS A 214 -7.99 21.84 4.36
N PRO A 215 -8.32 23.09 4.74
CA PRO A 215 -7.48 23.88 5.63
C PRO A 215 -7.16 23.15 6.95
N GLY A 216 -5.89 23.22 7.35
CA GLY A 216 -5.37 22.58 8.56
C GLY A 216 -5.13 21.07 8.46
N THR A 217 -5.16 20.48 7.26
CA THR A 217 -4.79 19.07 7.07
C THR A 217 -3.30 18.86 7.35
N ASP A 218 -2.98 17.93 8.24
CA ASP A 218 -1.62 17.49 8.51
C ASP A 218 -1.23 16.37 7.54
N ILE A 219 -0.57 16.74 6.45
CA ILE A 219 -0.12 15.79 5.41
C ILE A 219 0.87 14.76 5.98
N ASN A 220 1.66 15.12 7.00
CA ASN A 220 2.60 14.17 7.60
C ASN A 220 1.83 13.06 8.30
N PHE A 221 0.79 13.42 9.06
CA PHE A 221 -0.10 12.45 9.69
C PHE A 221 -0.81 11.58 8.64
N GLU A 222 -1.41 12.19 7.62
CA GLU A 222 -2.16 11.47 6.59
C GLU A 222 -1.32 10.39 5.89
N ILE A 223 -0.05 10.69 5.58
CA ILE A 223 0.85 9.76 4.91
C ILE A 223 1.40 8.74 5.91
N LEU A 224 2.07 9.21 6.97
CA LEU A 224 2.89 8.35 7.82
C LEU A 224 2.06 7.39 8.69
N GLU A 225 0.92 7.83 9.21
CA GLU A 225 0.08 6.93 10.02
C GLU A 225 -0.64 5.89 9.15
N THR A 226 -0.86 6.15 7.86
CA THR A 226 -1.39 5.14 6.93
C THR A 226 -0.36 4.04 6.68
N GLU A 227 0.89 4.41 6.40
CA GLU A 227 1.99 3.47 6.21
C GLU A 227 2.26 2.66 7.49
N LYS A 228 2.26 3.33 8.65
CA LYS A 228 2.40 2.67 9.95
C LYS A 228 1.27 1.68 10.21
N ALA A 229 0.02 2.04 9.90
CA ALA A 229 -1.13 1.16 10.07
C ALA A 229 -1.06 -0.10 9.18
N LEU A 230 -0.48 0.00 7.98
CA LEU A 230 -0.14 -1.15 7.13
C LEU A 230 0.91 -2.05 7.80
N LEU A 231 2.03 -1.46 8.25
CA LEU A 231 3.13 -2.20 8.87
C LEU A 231 2.74 -2.89 10.18
N GLU A 232 1.91 -2.25 10.99
CA GLU A 232 1.35 -2.86 12.22
C GLU A 232 0.50 -4.10 11.91
N ARG A 233 -0.06 -4.19 10.69
CA ARG A 233 -0.81 -5.37 10.20
C ARG A 233 0.07 -6.38 9.47
N GLY A 234 1.38 -6.14 9.40
CA GLY A 234 2.33 -6.97 8.68
C GLY A 234 2.27 -6.80 7.16
N LEU A 235 1.75 -5.67 6.69
CA LEU A 235 1.68 -5.31 5.27
C LEU A 235 2.74 -4.26 4.96
N LEU A 236 3.38 -4.36 3.81
CA LEU A 236 4.35 -3.39 3.33
C LEU A 236 3.71 -2.51 2.25
N PHE A 237 3.76 -1.20 2.42
CA PHE A 237 3.30 -0.25 1.42
C PHE A 237 4.27 -0.21 0.22
N SER A 238 3.73 0.04 -0.97
CA SER A 238 4.47 0.35 -2.19
C SER A 238 4.86 1.83 -2.23
N VAL A 239 5.67 2.24 -3.19
CA VAL A 239 6.03 3.66 -3.37
C VAL A 239 4.90 4.52 -3.94
N PHE A 240 3.74 3.95 -4.22
CA PHE A 240 2.64 4.68 -4.86
C PHE A 240 1.75 5.41 -3.85
N PHE A 241 1.17 6.51 -4.32
CA PHE A 241 0.23 7.32 -3.56
C PHE A 241 -0.98 7.71 -4.41
N ARG A 242 -2.19 7.48 -3.89
CA ARG A 242 -3.45 7.87 -4.54
C ARG A 242 -4.05 9.05 -3.78
N PHE A 243 -4.19 10.19 -4.45
CA PHE A 243 -4.89 11.33 -3.87
C PHE A 243 -6.38 11.00 -3.65
N PRO A 244 -6.94 11.25 -2.45
CA PRO A 244 -8.38 11.16 -2.21
C PRO A 244 -9.19 11.94 -3.24
N GLY A 245 -10.16 11.27 -3.87
CA GLY A 245 -11.00 11.83 -4.92
C GLY A 245 -10.25 12.24 -6.19
N LEU A 246 -9.00 11.80 -6.36
CA LEU A 246 -8.07 12.26 -7.40
C LEU A 246 -7.85 13.78 -7.34
N VAL A 247 -7.97 14.41 -6.17
CA VAL A 247 -7.83 15.87 -6.03
C VAL A 247 -6.47 16.23 -5.44
N SER A 248 -5.72 17.05 -6.18
CA SER A 248 -4.43 17.58 -5.76
C SER A 248 -4.13 18.92 -6.41
N ASP A 249 -3.38 19.76 -5.72
CA ASP A 249 -2.70 20.90 -6.33
C ASP A 249 -1.19 20.64 -6.41
N GLN A 250 -0.47 21.56 -7.04
CA GLN A 250 0.99 21.46 -7.17
C GLN A 250 1.70 21.41 -5.82
N SER A 251 1.22 22.13 -4.80
CA SER A 251 1.82 22.10 -3.46
C SER A 251 1.71 20.71 -2.83
N LEU A 252 0.56 20.04 -2.99
CA LEU A 252 0.35 18.68 -2.51
C LEU A 252 1.23 17.67 -3.24
N ILE A 253 1.36 17.79 -4.56
CA ILE A 253 2.22 16.90 -5.35
C ILE A 253 3.68 17.04 -4.92
N GLU A 254 4.18 18.26 -4.74
CA GLU A 254 5.53 18.52 -4.23
C GLU A 254 5.74 17.95 -2.83
N LYS A 255 4.75 18.09 -1.95
CA LYS A 255 4.81 17.50 -0.60
C LYS A 255 4.89 15.97 -0.67
N VAL A 256 3.98 15.32 -1.39
CA VAL A 256 3.90 13.85 -1.52
C VAL A 256 5.16 13.29 -2.18
N THR A 257 5.63 13.89 -3.28
CA THR A 257 6.88 13.47 -3.93
C THR A 257 8.10 13.73 -3.04
N GLY A 258 8.06 14.75 -2.18
CA GLY A 258 9.04 14.98 -1.12
C GLY A 258 9.07 13.92 -0.01
N TYR A 259 8.13 12.97 -0.01
CA TYR A 259 8.15 11.74 0.78
C TYR A 259 8.77 10.55 0.03
N GLY A 260 9.25 10.72 -1.20
CA GLY A 260 9.66 9.60 -2.05
C GLY A 260 8.48 8.70 -2.40
N LEU A 261 7.34 9.31 -2.71
CA LEU A 261 6.15 8.59 -3.19
C LEU A 261 5.81 9.07 -4.60
N ILE A 262 5.23 8.18 -5.40
CA ILE A 262 4.80 8.40 -6.78
C ILE A 262 3.27 8.56 -6.79
N PRO A 263 2.74 9.78 -7.03
CA PRO A 263 1.33 9.98 -7.29
C PRO A 263 0.83 9.19 -8.50
N ILE A 264 -0.29 8.49 -8.34
CA ILE A 264 -0.99 7.80 -9.42
C ILE A 264 -2.39 8.41 -9.64
N GLY A 265 -2.74 8.58 -10.92
CA GLY A 265 -4.05 8.97 -11.43
C GLY A 265 -4.79 7.77 -12.07
N SER A 266 -5.91 8.01 -12.72
CA SER A 266 -6.66 6.97 -13.42
C SER A 266 -7.28 7.54 -14.70
N ASP A 267 -7.03 6.86 -15.80
CA ASP A 267 -7.60 7.17 -17.11
C ASP A 267 -9.00 6.55 -17.34
N ALA A 268 -9.36 5.54 -16.55
CA ALA A 268 -10.66 4.87 -16.63
C ALA A 268 -11.30 4.64 -15.25
N TRP A 269 -12.11 5.61 -14.81
CA TRP A 269 -13.04 5.47 -13.69
C TRP A 269 -14.40 4.96 -14.17
N LEU A 270 -14.58 3.64 -14.10
CA LEU A 270 -15.74 2.95 -14.68
C LEU A 270 -17.09 3.48 -14.18
N ALA A 271 -17.21 3.78 -12.88
CA ALA A 271 -18.46 4.30 -12.33
C ALA A 271 -18.85 5.70 -12.83
N LYS A 272 -17.91 6.44 -13.43
CA LYS A 272 -18.19 7.71 -14.11
C LYS A 272 -18.53 7.53 -15.59
N GLY A 273 -18.67 6.30 -16.06
CA GLY A 273 -18.98 5.97 -17.44
C GLY A 273 -17.78 6.07 -18.39
N GLN A 274 -16.56 6.13 -17.85
CA GLN A 274 -15.34 6.02 -18.65
C GLN A 274 -15.11 4.56 -19.06
N THR A 275 -14.58 4.36 -20.26
CA THR A 275 -14.32 3.03 -20.83
C THR A 275 -12.86 2.67 -20.60
N ALA A 276 -12.59 1.41 -20.24
CA ALA A 276 -11.24 0.88 -20.17
C ALA A 276 -10.72 0.49 -21.56
N HIS A 277 -9.46 0.80 -21.82
CA HIS A 277 -8.69 0.48 -23.01
C HIS A 277 -7.36 -0.17 -22.61
N ASP A 278 -6.68 -0.79 -23.58
CA ASP A 278 -5.37 -1.40 -23.35
C ASP A 278 -4.36 -0.36 -22.82
N GLY A 279 -3.66 -0.73 -21.74
CA GLY A 279 -2.70 0.12 -21.01
C GLY A 279 -3.30 0.89 -19.84
N ASN A 280 -4.62 0.94 -19.71
CA ASN A 280 -5.25 1.81 -18.74
C ASN A 280 -4.95 1.46 -17.27
N ILE A 281 -4.82 2.50 -16.45
CA ILE A 281 -4.89 2.39 -14.98
C ILE A 281 -6.35 2.59 -14.58
N VAL A 282 -7.07 1.47 -14.51
CA VAL A 282 -8.51 1.44 -14.19
C VAL A 282 -8.73 1.66 -12.70
N LEU A 283 -9.72 2.50 -12.36
CA LEU A 283 -10.17 2.77 -10.99
C LEU A 283 -11.60 2.26 -10.75
N ILE A 284 -11.75 1.50 -9.68
CA ILE A 284 -13.04 1.16 -9.05
C ILE A 284 -12.96 1.34 -7.54
N HIS A 285 -14.11 1.45 -6.86
CA HIS A 285 -14.15 1.38 -5.40
C HIS A 285 -14.64 0.00 -4.93
N GLY A 286 -13.82 -0.68 -4.13
CA GLY A 286 -14.12 -2.02 -3.60
C GLY A 286 -14.67 -2.04 -2.18
N ASN A 287 -15.15 -0.90 -1.67
CA ASN A 287 -15.57 -0.71 -0.28
C ASN A 287 -17.09 -0.66 -0.09
N GLY A 288 -17.87 -1.17 -1.05
CA GLY A 288 -19.34 -1.21 -1.02
C GLY A 288 -20.04 0.09 -1.42
N ASN A 289 -19.31 1.19 -1.64
CA ASN A 289 -19.92 2.49 -1.90
C ASN A 289 -20.21 2.76 -3.39
N GLU A 290 -19.64 1.98 -4.30
CA GLU A 290 -19.76 2.20 -5.74
C GLU A 290 -20.19 0.93 -6.51
N PRO A 291 -21.41 0.41 -6.26
CA PRO A 291 -21.86 -0.85 -6.87
C PRO A 291 -21.94 -0.81 -8.41
N LEU A 292 -22.12 0.37 -9.00
CA LEU A 292 -22.14 0.53 -10.46
C LEU A 292 -20.78 0.24 -11.09
N GLY A 293 -19.71 0.85 -10.57
CA GLY A 293 -18.34 0.60 -11.05
C GLY A 293 -17.94 -0.87 -10.93
N VAL A 294 -18.33 -1.52 -9.83
CA VAL A 294 -18.12 -2.96 -9.65
C VAL A 294 -18.87 -3.78 -10.71
N LYS A 295 -20.13 -3.44 -10.98
CA LYS A 295 -20.93 -4.14 -12.00
C LYS A 295 -20.32 -3.98 -13.40
N ASP A 296 -19.88 -2.77 -13.74
CA ASP A 296 -19.29 -2.48 -15.05
C ASP A 296 -17.94 -3.19 -15.21
N PHE A 297 -17.13 -3.24 -14.14
CA PHE A 297 -15.91 -4.03 -14.10
C PHE A 297 -16.17 -5.54 -14.29
N LEU A 298 -17.13 -6.10 -13.56
CA LEU A 298 -17.47 -7.52 -13.71
C LEU A 298 -17.99 -7.84 -15.12
N LYS A 299 -18.68 -6.89 -15.75
CA LYS A 299 -19.08 -7.02 -17.15
C LYS A 299 -17.86 -7.02 -18.08
N LEU A 300 -16.93 -6.07 -17.92
CA LEU A 300 -15.68 -6.03 -18.67
C LEU A 300 -14.93 -7.36 -18.57
N LEU A 301 -14.80 -7.92 -17.35
CA LEU A 301 -14.17 -9.23 -17.15
C LEU A 301 -14.88 -10.37 -17.88
N GLN A 302 -16.21 -10.34 -17.96
CA GLN A 302 -16.96 -11.35 -18.72
C GLN A 302 -16.80 -11.18 -20.22
N ASP A 303 -16.79 -9.94 -20.71
CA ASP A 303 -16.63 -9.62 -22.13
C ASP A 303 -15.21 -10.04 -22.60
N GLU A 304 -14.18 -9.84 -21.78
CA GLU A 304 -12.79 -10.21 -22.09
C GLU A 304 -12.41 -11.66 -21.74
N LYS A 305 -13.34 -12.46 -21.20
CA LYS A 305 -13.07 -13.83 -20.69
C LYS A 305 -12.34 -14.74 -21.69
N SER A 306 -12.69 -14.65 -22.96
CA SER A 306 -12.04 -15.45 -24.01
C SER A 306 -10.59 -15.00 -24.24
N ALA A 307 -10.36 -13.67 -24.31
CA ALA A 307 -9.04 -13.10 -24.47
C ALA A 307 -8.15 -13.41 -23.26
N VAL A 308 -8.69 -13.29 -22.04
CA VAL A 308 -8.05 -13.74 -20.80
C VAL A 308 -7.62 -15.20 -20.92
N THR A 309 -8.54 -16.11 -21.24
CA THR A 309 -8.24 -17.55 -21.35
C THR A 309 -7.14 -17.85 -22.37
N ASN A 310 -7.05 -17.06 -23.44
CA ASN A 310 -6.04 -17.18 -24.49
C ASN A 310 -4.73 -16.43 -24.17
N LYS A 311 -4.64 -15.73 -23.04
CA LYS A 311 -3.54 -14.83 -22.66
C LYS A 311 -3.36 -13.66 -23.64
N GLU A 312 -4.46 -13.21 -24.22
CA GLU A 312 -4.54 -12.06 -25.13
C GLU A 312 -5.01 -10.79 -24.42
N TRP A 313 -5.38 -10.88 -23.13
CA TRP A 313 -5.73 -9.74 -22.28
C TRP A 313 -5.35 -10.09 -20.83
N LEU A 314 -4.43 -9.33 -20.24
CA LEU A 314 -3.86 -9.61 -18.92
C LEU A 314 -4.12 -8.48 -17.91
N LEU A 315 -3.89 -8.78 -16.62
CA LEU A 315 -3.78 -7.75 -15.60
C LEU A 315 -2.31 -7.47 -15.35
N TYR A 316 -1.94 -6.19 -15.35
CA TYR A 316 -0.57 -5.79 -15.11
C TYR A 316 -0.36 -5.37 -13.65
N ASP A 317 0.82 -5.68 -13.11
CA ASP A 317 1.26 -5.13 -11.84
C ASP A 317 1.57 -3.64 -12.03
N LEU A 318 1.04 -2.80 -11.13
CA LEU A 318 1.24 -1.35 -11.21
C LEU A 318 2.72 -0.94 -11.20
N ARG A 319 3.62 -1.73 -10.58
CA ARG A 319 5.05 -1.44 -10.63
C ARG A 319 5.60 -1.64 -12.03
N GLU A 320 5.31 -2.80 -12.62
CA GLU A 320 5.74 -3.18 -13.97
C GLU A 320 5.20 -2.16 -14.98
N SER A 321 3.91 -1.81 -14.93
CA SER A 321 3.32 -0.80 -15.84
C SER A 321 3.91 0.60 -15.71
N VAL A 322 4.42 0.97 -14.54
CA VAL A 322 5.09 2.27 -14.33
C VAL A 322 6.57 2.18 -14.69
N GLU A 323 7.23 1.07 -14.41
CA GLU A 323 8.60 0.78 -14.79
C GLU A 323 8.74 0.80 -16.33
N ASP A 324 7.90 0.06 -17.05
CA ASP A 324 7.93 -0.05 -18.51
C ASP A 324 7.78 1.30 -19.23
N GLU A 325 7.03 2.24 -18.65
CA GLU A 325 6.88 3.61 -19.18
C GLU A 325 8.20 4.41 -19.15
N PHE A 326 9.13 4.02 -18.27
CA PHE A 326 10.39 4.72 -18.02
C PHE A 326 11.64 3.88 -18.32
N GLU A 327 11.49 2.60 -18.63
CA GLU A 327 12.54 1.79 -19.25
C GLU A 327 12.71 2.20 -20.74
N LYS A 328 13.95 2.27 -21.21
CA LYS A 328 14.29 2.67 -22.59
C LYS A 328 15.16 1.64 -23.28
#